data_AF-A0A2A2JUD0-F1
#
_entry.id   AF-A0A2A2JUD0-F1
#
_cell.length_a   1.000
_cell.length_b   1.000
_cell.length_c   1.000
_cell.angle_alpha   90.00
_cell.angle_beta   90.00
_cell.angle_gamma   90.00
#
_symmetry.space_group_name_H-M   'P 1'
#
loop_
_entity.id
_entity.type
_entity.pdbx_description
1 polymer ?
#
loop_
_entity_poly.entity_id
_entity_poly.type
_entity_poly.pdbx_seq_one_letter_code
_entity_poly.pdbx_strand_id
1 'polypeptide(L)'
;MIGGYIQFYGVDLPNNTWMWYDNSSFDYNNFWKYQNYGEYTAQFTMSATEHDPGIWEFGTKSDQLPFVCYITQPPLSPPSNQQCPQGSSYLSTLSRCLMPVTTGASFDGAEKNCASVGGHLPAVFSAFQNNALCDFIASHMPNITVDRTFLGLDNYNGTWLFTDGNQPMSYSNWETPNEVNQTEAYAYIEMNTRKWVSMSKIIDLVIPMPYVPKTGSTTLTNAIAYDLYKTNDFNVLHLNMTKNRQIMSLPDQYKFISNITNWNDRLPAFYHGHVAFIDFQRFGQPSPIYVNLVREPLERLLSHYYFLRYGDTYRVGLKRSRAGNNETFDDCVARQGKDCDMKQMWMQIPYFCGQHHFCSEIGSQLALEQAKRNLLENYLLVGVTERMRDFIGLLEHLVPRFFKGALNHFDKLDEKRSHLRYTIKKIPPNDQTLSVIKRNKIYEMEKEFYDFALAEFDAALKKATNNTDQVENISLLKLQYHFEKIKP
;
A
#
# COMPACT_ATOMS: atom_id res chain seq x y z
N MET A 1 -24.60 22.14 33.08
CA MET A 1 -24.97 20.72 33.19
C MET A 1 -23.96 19.94 32.38
N ILE A 2 -23.37 18.90 32.98
CA ILE A 2 -22.29 18.08 32.41
C ILE A 2 -22.92 17.20 31.33
N GLY A 3 -22.60 17.41 30.05
CA GLY A 3 -22.95 16.50 28.96
C GLY A 3 -21.83 15.49 28.74
N GLY A 4 -21.77 14.47 29.60
CA GLY A 4 -20.82 13.37 29.42
C GLY A 4 -21.30 12.42 28.33
N TYR A 5 -20.47 12.17 27.33
CA TYR A 5 -20.68 11.05 26.41
C TYR A 5 -20.35 9.74 27.13
N ILE A 6 -21.30 8.80 27.14
CA ILE A 6 -21.06 7.43 27.60
C ILE A 6 -20.87 6.58 26.34
N GLN A 7 -19.66 6.09 26.11
CA GLN A 7 -19.33 5.22 24.98
C GLN A 7 -19.56 3.75 25.38
N PHE A 8 -20.27 3.00 24.54
CA PHE A 8 -20.38 1.56 24.65
C PHE A 8 -19.97 0.91 23.32
N TYR A 9 -19.27 -0.23 23.40
CA TYR A 9 -18.75 -0.97 22.25
C TYR A 9 -19.43 -2.35 22.21
N GLY A 10 -19.97 -2.76 21.05
CA GLY A 10 -20.56 -4.09 20.84
C GLY A 10 -19.85 -4.85 19.71
N VAL A 11 -19.80 -6.18 19.78
CA VAL A 11 -19.15 -7.06 18.80
C VAL A 11 -20.13 -8.16 18.39
N ASP A 12 -20.21 -8.45 17.08
CA ASP A 12 -20.97 -9.58 16.54
C ASP A 12 -20.12 -10.86 16.54
N LEU A 13 -20.67 -11.95 17.09
CA LEU A 13 -20.05 -13.27 17.10
C LEU A 13 -20.67 -14.18 16.03
N PRO A 14 -20.02 -15.28 15.60
CA PRO A 14 -20.36 -16.05 14.40
C PRO A 14 -21.77 -16.67 14.29
N ASN A 15 -22.65 -16.48 15.29
CA ASN A 15 -23.98 -17.07 15.41
C ASN A 15 -25.13 -16.04 15.44
N ASN A 16 -24.93 -14.79 15.00
CA ASN A 16 -25.89 -13.67 15.10
C ASN A 16 -26.29 -13.31 16.55
N THR A 17 -25.42 -13.61 17.51
CA THR A 17 -25.61 -13.22 18.91
C THR A 17 -24.70 -12.06 19.24
N TRP A 18 -25.31 -10.93 19.54
CA TRP A 18 -24.65 -9.67 19.86
C TRP A 18 -24.23 -9.64 21.34
N MET A 19 -23.04 -9.12 21.64
CA MET A 19 -22.58 -8.87 23.01
C MET A 19 -21.88 -7.52 23.11
N TRP A 20 -21.91 -6.92 24.30
CA TRP A 20 -21.06 -5.78 24.64
C TRP A 20 -19.60 -6.24 24.79
N TYR A 21 -18.65 -5.31 24.65
CA TYR A 21 -17.21 -5.59 24.68
C TYR A 21 -16.72 -6.16 26.03
N ASP A 22 -17.52 -6.01 27.08
CA ASP A 22 -17.31 -6.60 28.40
C ASP A 22 -17.88 -8.03 28.54
N ASN A 23 -18.31 -8.64 27.43
CA ASN A 23 -18.93 -9.97 27.35
C ASN A 23 -20.34 -10.07 27.96
N SER A 24 -20.99 -8.95 28.32
CA SER A 24 -22.40 -8.96 28.72
C SER A 24 -23.35 -9.10 27.52
N SER A 25 -24.55 -9.64 27.77
CA SER A 25 -25.57 -9.84 26.73
C SER A 25 -26.01 -8.50 26.14
N PHE A 26 -26.12 -8.42 24.82
CA PHE A 26 -26.60 -7.21 24.14
C PHE A 26 -28.13 -7.17 24.17
N ASP A 27 -28.67 -6.48 25.17
CA ASP A 27 -30.07 -6.47 25.58
C ASP A 27 -30.76 -5.11 25.37
N TYR A 28 -30.05 -4.11 24.83
CA TYR A 28 -30.60 -2.80 24.49
C TYR A 28 -30.11 -2.30 23.11
N ASN A 29 -31.02 -1.86 22.24
CA ASN A 29 -30.72 -1.23 20.95
C ASN A 29 -31.68 -0.07 20.63
N ASN A 30 -31.20 0.94 19.89
CA ASN A 30 -32.00 2.14 19.53
C ASN A 30 -31.50 2.81 18.23
N PHE A 31 -31.35 2.05 17.13
CA PHE A 31 -30.84 2.61 15.87
C PHE A 31 -31.90 3.42 15.10
N TRP A 32 -31.45 4.27 14.16
CA TRP A 32 -32.33 5.12 13.34
C TRP A 32 -33.31 4.26 12.52
N LYS A 33 -34.60 4.56 12.60
CA LYS A 33 -35.66 3.91 11.80
C LYS A 33 -35.43 4.23 10.31
N TYR A 34 -34.68 3.41 9.59
CA TYR A 34 -34.80 3.07 8.15
C TYR A 34 -33.56 2.33 7.60
N GLN A 35 -32.89 1.51 8.40
CA GLN A 35 -31.87 0.61 7.88
C GLN A 35 -32.32 -0.84 8.10
N ASN A 36 -32.46 -1.57 6.99
CA ASN A 36 -32.87 -2.97 7.01
C ASN A 36 -31.81 -3.80 7.76
N TYR A 37 -32.22 -4.39 8.87
CA TYR A 37 -31.39 -5.22 9.73
C TYR A 37 -31.17 -6.58 9.07
N GLY A 38 -29.99 -6.77 8.50
CA GLY A 38 -29.55 -8.06 7.96
C GLY A 38 -28.16 -8.09 7.34
N GLU A 39 -27.51 -6.95 7.07
CA GLU A 39 -26.33 -6.94 6.19
C GLU A 39 -25.07 -6.22 6.73
N TYR A 40 -25.04 -5.82 8.00
CA TYR A 40 -23.91 -5.06 8.55
C TYR A 40 -23.08 -5.89 9.55
N THR A 41 -21.86 -6.26 9.14
CA THR A 41 -20.82 -6.85 10.00
C THR A 41 -19.71 -5.82 10.22
N ALA A 42 -19.89 -4.85 11.11
CA ALA A 42 -18.82 -3.95 11.53
C ALA A 42 -19.13 -3.27 12.89
N GLN A 43 -18.09 -3.03 13.67
CA GLN A 43 -18.12 -2.25 14.92
C GLN A 43 -18.76 -0.87 14.68
N PHE A 44 -19.56 -0.42 15.66
CA PHE A 44 -20.26 0.87 15.64
C PHE A 44 -19.83 1.73 16.82
N THR A 45 -19.95 3.05 16.67
CA THR A 45 -19.74 4.03 17.74
C THR A 45 -21.08 4.72 18.01
N MET A 46 -21.49 4.79 19.27
CA MET A 46 -22.69 5.54 19.67
C MET A 46 -22.42 7.05 19.64
N SER A 47 -23.29 7.81 18.98
CA SER A 47 -23.29 9.27 19.05
C SER A 47 -24.64 9.73 19.59
N ALA A 48 -24.65 10.57 20.63
CA ALA A 48 -25.84 11.30 21.02
C ALA A 48 -25.71 12.71 20.47
N THR A 49 -26.50 13.06 19.45
CA THR A 49 -26.58 14.44 18.97
C THR A 49 -27.60 15.22 19.81
N GLU A 50 -27.48 16.55 19.86
CA GLU A 50 -28.44 17.41 20.56
C GLU A 50 -29.86 17.42 19.96
N HIS A 51 -30.05 16.82 18.77
CA HIS A 51 -31.35 16.83 18.09
C HIS A 51 -32.09 15.50 18.14
N ASP A 52 -31.39 14.37 18.29
CA ASP A 52 -32.02 13.06 18.51
C ASP A 52 -31.12 12.16 19.39
N PRO A 53 -31.18 12.30 20.72
CA PRO A 53 -30.31 11.54 21.61
C PRO A 53 -30.61 10.03 21.55
N GLY A 54 -29.57 9.25 21.22
CA GLY A 54 -29.58 7.79 21.36
C GLY A 54 -29.55 6.98 20.06
N ILE A 55 -29.09 7.54 18.93
CA ILE A 55 -29.11 6.91 17.60
C ILE A 55 -27.67 6.66 17.04
N TRP A 56 -27.40 5.59 16.27
CA TRP A 56 -26.04 5.06 16.01
C TRP A 56 -25.57 5.23 14.52
N GLU A 57 -24.27 5.54 14.21
CA GLU A 57 -23.69 5.77 12.83
C GLU A 57 -22.19 5.28 12.61
N PHE A 58 -21.63 5.30 11.36
CA PHE A 58 -20.31 4.69 10.91
C PHE A 58 -19.29 5.64 10.18
N GLY A 59 -17.95 5.33 10.13
CA GLY A 59 -16.90 6.07 9.32
C GLY A 59 -15.55 5.34 8.96
N THR A 60 -14.77 5.78 7.94
CA THR A 60 -13.50 5.14 7.37
C THR A 60 -12.40 6.11 6.78
N LYS A 61 -11.25 5.55 6.30
CA LYS A 61 -9.84 6.05 6.29
C LYS A 61 -9.21 6.48 4.93
N SER A 62 -9.60 7.63 4.37
CA SER A 62 -8.91 8.33 3.27
C SER A 62 -8.89 9.83 3.55
N ASP A 63 -8.24 10.16 4.67
CA ASP A 63 -8.48 11.36 5.46
C ASP A 63 -8.09 12.65 4.70
N GLN A 64 -9.03 13.18 3.91
CA GLN A 64 -9.11 14.59 3.59
C GLN A 64 -9.57 15.28 4.86
N LEU A 65 -8.62 15.72 5.69
CA LEU A 65 -8.95 16.36 6.95
C LEU A 65 -9.11 17.85 6.76
N PRO A 66 -10.10 18.45 7.41
CA PRO A 66 -10.13 19.88 7.64
C PRO A 66 -8.90 20.30 8.44
N PHE A 67 -8.43 21.52 8.19
CA PHE A 67 -7.17 22.02 8.70
C PHE A 67 -7.28 23.51 9.07
N VAL A 68 -6.32 24.02 9.85
CA VAL A 68 -6.28 25.42 10.24
C VAL A 68 -4.97 26.03 9.75
N CYS A 69 -5.07 27.17 9.07
CA CYS A 69 -3.88 27.89 8.63
C CYS A 69 -3.47 28.96 9.64
N TYR A 70 -2.20 28.94 9.99
CA TYR A 70 -1.50 29.85 10.86
C TYR A 70 -0.81 30.94 10.03
N ILE A 71 -1.41 32.13 9.96
CA ILE A 71 -0.96 33.17 9.02
C ILE A 71 0.29 33.89 9.58
N THR A 72 1.38 33.93 8.81
CA THR A 72 2.71 34.40 9.26
C THR A 72 2.87 35.93 9.30
N GLN A 73 1.94 36.70 8.73
CA GLN A 73 1.94 38.16 8.80
C GLN A 73 0.81 38.69 9.69
N PRO A 74 1.08 39.09 10.95
CA PRO A 74 0.25 40.06 11.68
C PRO A 74 0.60 41.50 11.24
N PRO A 75 -0.30 42.49 11.40
CA PRO A 75 -0.21 43.80 10.75
C PRO A 75 1.09 44.55 11.09
N LEU A 76 1.58 45.30 10.11
CA LEU A 76 2.71 46.24 10.28
C LEU A 76 2.38 47.21 11.41
N SER A 77 3.13 47.15 12.52
CA SER A 77 3.00 47.90 13.79
C SER A 77 1.98 47.35 14.80
N PRO A 78 2.26 47.43 16.13
CA PRO A 78 1.45 46.78 17.15
C PRO A 78 0.01 47.31 17.09
N PRO A 79 -1.00 46.48 16.74
CA PRO A 79 -2.34 47.00 16.51
C PRO A 79 -3.04 47.14 17.85
N SER A 80 -3.62 48.30 18.10
CA SER A 80 -4.64 48.47 19.14
C SER A 80 -5.89 47.61 18.90
N ASN A 81 -6.05 47.00 17.71
CA ASN A 81 -7.32 46.42 17.24
C ASN A 81 -7.24 45.09 16.45
N GLN A 82 -6.34 44.15 16.76
CA GLN A 82 -6.47 42.71 16.38
C GLN A 82 -7.02 42.41 14.95
N GLN A 83 -6.57 43.11 13.90
CA GLN A 83 -7.12 42.93 12.55
C GLN A 83 -6.47 41.75 11.83
N CYS A 84 -7.27 40.73 11.55
CA CYS A 84 -6.89 39.53 10.78
C CYS A 84 -7.48 39.57 9.35
N PRO A 85 -6.85 38.88 8.38
CA PRO A 85 -7.43 38.72 7.03
C PRO A 85 -8.86 38.15 7.05
N GLN A 86 -9.65 38.47 6.02
CA GLN A 86 -11.04 38.01 5.91
C GLN A 86 -11.13 36.48 6.01
N GLY A 87 -12.02 35.98 6.88
CA GLY A 87 -12.18 34.54 7.14
C GLY A 87 -11.24 33.98 8.21
N SER A 88 -10.40 34.82 8.84
CA SER A 88 -9.53 34.42 9.94
C SER A 88 -9.78 35.22 11.22
N SER A 89 -9.47 34.59 12.35
CA SER A 89 -9.72 35.13 13.69
C SER A 89 -8.42 35.16 14.50
N TYR A 90 -8.21 36.21 15.29
CA TYR A 90 -6.99 36.34 16.11
C TYR A 90 -7.08 35.47 17.37
N LEU A 91 -6.07 34.64 17.61
CA LEU A 91 -5.92 33.90 18.87
C LEU A 91 -4.70 34.42 19.64
N SER A 92 -4.95 35.17 20.71
CA SER A 92 -3.91 35.82 21.53
C SER A 92 -2.90 34.83 22.11
N THR A 93 -3.36 33.64 22.51
CA THR A 93 -2.52 32.56 23.05
C THR A 93 -1.42 32.09 22.09
N LEU A 94 -1.72 32.04 20.80
CA LEU A 94 -0.74 31.74 19.76
C LEU A 94 -0.12 33.02 19.16
N SER A 95 -0.71 34.19 19.45
CA SER A 95 -0.30 35.47 18.88
C SER A 95 -0.28 35.45 17.34
N ARG A 96 -1.31 34.86 16.73
CA ARG A 96 -1.52 34.83 15.27
C ARG A 96 -3.00 34.83 14.90
N CYS A 97 -3.25 35.05 13.62
CA CYS A 97 -4.53 34.81 12.97
C CYS A 97 -4.64 33.35 12.51
N LEU A 98 -5.77 32.72 12.81
CA LEU A 98 -6.08 31.36 12.39
C LEU A 98 -7.24 31.37 11.41
N MET A 99 -7.09 30.65 10.31
CA MET A 99 -8.10 30.49 9.27
C MET A 99 -8.58 29.04 9.24
N PRO A 100 -9.83 28.74 9.66
CA PRO A 100 -10.38 27.39 9.56
C PRO A 100 -10.68 27.03 8.10
N VAL A 101 -10.27 25.84 7.68
CA VAL A 101 -10.54 25.28 6.35
C VAL A 101 -11.27 23.96 6.52
N THR A 102 -12.56 23.95 6.17
CA THR A 102 -13.43 22.77 6.32
C THR A 102 -13.37 21.82 5.12
N THR A 103 -12.85 22.27 3.98
CA THR A 103 -12.59 21.42 2.82
C THR A 103 -11.36 20.56 3.09
N GLY A 104 -11.57 19.27 3.24
CA GLY A 104 -10.48 18.37 3.60
C GLY A 104 -9.36 18.30 2.57
N ALA A 105 -8.12 18.14 3.02
CA ALA A 105 -6.94 17.95 2.17
C ALA A 105 -6.00 16.87 2.75
N SER A 106 -5.03 16.39 1.97
CA SER A 106 -3.90 15.62 2.51
C SER A 106 -2.98 16.53 3.33
N PHE A 107 -2.10 15.99 4.18
CA PHE A 107 -1.14 16.79 4.96
C PHE A 107 -0.33 17.78 4.09
N ASP A 108 0.30 17.28 3.03
CA ASP A 108 1.07 18.13 2.09
C ASP A 108 0.17 19.11 1.33
N GLY A 109 -1.09 18.73 1.04
CA GLY A 109 -2.08 19.61 0.42
C GLY A 109 -2.52 20.73 1.35
N ALA A 110 -2.73 20.42 2.64
CA ALA A 110 -3.10 21.35 3.69
C ALA A 110 -1.98 22.37 3.95
N GLU A 111 -0.74 21.91 4.05
CA GLU A 111 0.42 22.79 4.18
C GLU A 111 0.57 23.73 2.97
N LYS A 112 0.42 23.22 1.74
CA LYS A 112 0.41 24.05 0.51
C LYS A 112 -0.74 25.06 0.49
N ASN A 113 -1.92 24.66 0.94
CA ASN A 113 -3.08 25.56 1.03
C ASN A 113 -2.80 26.69 2.04
N CYS A 114 -2.20 26.37 3.19
CA CYS A 114 -1.82 27.38 4.17
C CYS A 114 -0.72 28.31 3.64
N ALA A 115 0.28 27.77 2.94
CA ALA A 115 1.32 28.56 2.29
C ALA A 115 0.73 29.56 1.29
N SER A 116 -0.29 29.17 0.52
CA SER A 116 -0.94 30.04 -0.48
C SER A 116 -1.61 31.29 0.11
N VAL A 117 -1.92 31.29 1.40
CA VAL A 117 -2.49 32.43 2.13
C VAL A 117 -1.45 33.10 3.06
N GLY A 118 -0.16 32.83 2.85
CA GLY A 118 0.93 33.37 3.65
C GLY A 118 0.99 32.78 5.07
N GLY A 119 0.56 31.54 5.24
CA GLY A 119 0.55 30.81 6.51
C GLY A 119 1.18 29.43 6.43
N HIS A 120 1.10 28.69 7.54
CA HIS A 120 1.51 27.29 7.67
C HIS A 120 0.48 26.51 8.47
N LEU A 121 0.59 25.19 8.57
CA LEU A 121 -0.16 24.45 9.58
C LEU A 121 0.26 24.86 11.01
N PRO A 122 -0.58 24.66 12.03
CA PRO A 122 -0.34 25.24 13.35
C PRO A 122 0.86 24.60 14.06
N ALA A 123 1.70 25.43 14.68
CA ALA A 123 2.74 25.00 15.59
C ALA A 123 2.34 25.24 17.05
N VAL A 124 2.62 24.28 17.93
CA VAL A 124 2.21 24.29 19.34
C VAL A 124 3.38 23.95 20.25
N PHE A 125 3.71 24.86 21.16
CA PHE A 125 4.88 24.78 22.04
C PHE A 125 4.52 24.66 23.53
N SER A 126 3.23 24.51 23.87
CA SER A 126 2.78 24.30 25.25
C SER A 126 1.38 23.68 25.32
N ALA A 127 1.04 23.12 26.48
CA ALA A 127 -0.31 22.62 26.76
C ALA A 127 -1.37 23.71 26.67
N PHE A 128 -1.04 24.94 27.04
CA PHE A 128 -1.97 26.07 26.95
C PHE A 128 -2.28 26.43 25.49
N GLN A 129 -1.27 26.43 24.63
CA GLN A 129 -1.44 26.62 23.19
C GLN A 129 -2.21 25.47 22.53
N ASN A 130 -1.94 24.22 22.94
CA ASN A 130 -2.66 23.04 22.46
C ASN A 130 -4.16 23.16 22.73
N ASN A 131 -4.52 23.48 23.97
CA ASN A 131 -5.92 23.60 24.38
C ASN A 131 -6.61 24.78 23.68
N ALA A 132 -5.93 25.93 23.59
CA ALA A 132 -6.48 27.10 22.91
C ALA A 132 -6.73 26.84 21.41
N LEU A 133 -5.85 26.09 20.73
CA LEU A 133 -6.06 25.66 19.35
C LEU A 133 -7.27 24.72 19.24
N CYS A 134 -7.41 23.77 20.15
CA CYS A 134 -8.57 22.87 20.16
C CYS A 134 -9.89 23.64 20.37
N ASP A 135 -9.91 24.58 21.31
CA ASP A 135 -11.11 25.39 21.58
C ASP A 135 -11.46 26.31 20.40
N PHE A 136 -10.45 26.82 19.70
CA PHE A 136 -10.63 27.58 18.46
C PHE A 136 -11.27 26.72 17.37
N ILE A 137 -10.75 25.52 17.12
CA ILE A 137 -11.28 24.57 16.13
C ILE A 137 -12.73 24.23 16.46
N ALA A 138 -13.02 23.86 17.71
CA ALA A 138 -14.36 23.48 18.14
C ALA A 138 -15.39 24.62 17.97
N SER A 139 -14.97 25.87 18.18
CA SER A 139 -15.87 27.03 18.05
C SER A 139 -16.07 27.50 16.60
N HIS A 140 -15.08 27.29 15.72
CA HIS A 140 -15.10 27.81 14.35
C HIS A 140 -15.39 26.75 13.28
N MET A 141 -15.39 25.47 13.66
CA MET A 141 -15.73 24.33 12.78
C MET A 141 -16.72 23.37 13.47
N PRO A 142 -17.94 23.83 13.84
CA PRO A 142 -18.90 23.02 14.60
C PRO A 142 -19.52 21.86 13.80
N ASN A 143 -19.45 21.91 12.46
CA ASN A 143 -20.05 20.91 11.56
C ASN A 143 -19.01 19.97 10.94
N ILE A 144 -17.86 19.83 11.59
CA ILE A 144 -16.77 18.97 11.13
C ILE A 144 -17.19 17.51 11.33
N THR A 145 -17.12 16.69 10.28
CA THR A 145 -17.51 15.27 10.36
C THR A 145 -16.36 14.36 10.84
N VAL A 146 -15.18 14.93 11.04
CA VAL A 146 -13.97 14.21 11.41
C VAL A 146 -13.32 14.89 12.62
N ASP A 147 -13.13 14.15 13.70
CA ASP A 147 -12.60 14.65 14.99
C ASP A 147 -11.08 14.87 14.97
N ARG A 148 -10.49 15.15 13.80
CA ARG A 148 -9.05 15.25 13.61
C ARG A 148 -8.69 16.49 12.82
N THR A 149 -7.58 17.11 13.18
CA THR A 149 -7.04 18.29 12.49
C THR A 149 -5.52 18.23 12.45
N PHE A 150 -4.92 18.54 11.31
CA PHE A 150 -3.45 18.51 11.18
C PHE A 150 -2.78 19.51 12.12
N LEU A 151 -1.71 19.04 12.76
CA LEU A 151 -0.69 19.88 13.38
C LEU A 151 0.42 20.05 12.35
N GLY A 152 1.04 21.23 12.24
CA GLY A 152 2.16 21.46 11.33
C GLY A 152 3.44 20.80 11.81
N LEU A 153 3.38 19.56 12.27
CA LEU A 153 4.47 18.82 12.89
C LEU A 153 4.80 17.59 12.05
N ASP A 154 6.06 17.52 11.64
CA ASP A 154 6.52 16.62 10.60
C ASP A 154 7.84 15.95 11.03
N ASN A 155 7.96 14.65 10.82
CA ASN A 155 9.14 13.87 11.14
C ASN A 155 9.94 13.62 9.86
N TYR A 156 11.17 14.11 9.85
CA TYR A 156 12.15 13.82 8.82
C TYR A 156 13.34 13.08 9.42
N ASN A 157 13.59 11.85 8.97
CA ASN A 157 14.67 10.98 9.43
C ASN A 157 14.77 10.83 10.96
N GLY A 158 13.63 10.68 11.63
CA GLY A 158 13.55 10.50 13.08
C GLY A 158 13.58 11.79 13.88
N THR A 159 13.56 12.96 13.23
CA THR A 159 13.52 14.28 13.89
C THR A 159 12.22 14.99 13.57
N TRP A 160 11.45 15.32 14.61
CA TRP A 160 10.20 16.06 14.49
C TRP A 160 10.43 17.59 14.48
N LEU A 161 9.98 18.24 13.41
CA LEU A 161 10.11 19.68 13.15
C LEU A 161 8.75 20.28 12.79
N PHE A 162 8.53 21.54 13.17
CA PHE A 162 7.35 22.28 12.72
C PHE A 162 7.53 22.85 11.30
N THR A 163 6.48 22.79 10.48
CA THR A 163 6.48 23.21 9.07
C THR A 163 6.61 24.74 8.90
N ASP A 164 6.31 25.51 9.96
CA ASP A 164 6.32 26.98 9.97
C ASP A 164 7.70 27.64 10.13
N GLY A 165 8.78 26.84 10.21
CA GLY A 165 10.14 27.35 10.36
C GLY A 165 11.21 26.32 10.74
N ASN A 166 10.92 25.02 10.61
CA ASN A 166 11.80 23.91 11.01
C ASN A 166 12.28 23.98 12.48
N GLN A 167 11.46 24.54 13.38
CA GLN A 167 11.78 24.52 14.81
C GLN A 167 11.59 23.11 15.37
N PRO A 168 12.54 22.59 16.17
CA PRO A 168 12.39 21.29 16.80
C PRO A 168 11.23 21.30 17.80
N MET A 169 10.54 20.16 17.89
CA MET A 169 9.49 19.96 18.88
C MET A 169 10.03 20.13 20.31
N SER A 170 9.58 21.17 21.02
CA SER A 170 9.94 21.42 22.43
C SER A 170 8.85 21.00 23.42
N TYR A 171 7.63 20.76 22.92
CA TYR A 171 6.48 20.29 23.66
C TYR A 171 5.79 19.19 22.89
N SER A 172 5.27 18.19 23.59
CA SER A 172 4.50 17.12 22.98
C SER A 172 3.29 16.75 23.83
N ASN A 173 2.20 16.36 23.18
CA ASN A 173 1.00 15.87 23.84
C ASN A 173 0.54 14.53 23.26
N TRP A 174 1.48 13.63 23.01
CA TRP A 174 1.22 12.35 22.35
C TRP A 174 0.19 11.50 23.10
N GLU A 175 -0.70 10.87 22.35
CA GLU A 175 -1.51 9.73 22.81
C GLU A 175 -0.62 8.50 23.08
N THR A 176 -1.10 7.52 23.82
CA THR A 176 -0.34 6.29 24.10
C THR A 176 -1.20 5.08 23.78
N PRO A 177 -0.64 4.03 23.14
CA PRO A 177 0.76 3.84 22.72
C PRO A 177 1.04 4.45 21.33
N ASN A 178 2.05 5.33 21.21
CA ASN A 178 2.37 6.00 19.94
C ASN A 178 3.69 5.53 19.31
N GLU A 179 3.70 5.43 17.98
CA GLU A 179 4.84 5.10 17.13
C GLU A 179 5.75 6.32 16.87
N VAL A 180 6.20 7.01 17.94
CA VAL A 180 7.04 8.22 17.84
C VAL A 180 8.43 7.95 17.22
N ASN A 181 8.79 6.68 17.06
CA ASN A 181 10.06 6.19 16.51
C ASN A 181 10.08 6.03 14.98
N GLN A 182 9.03 6.44 14.26
CA GLN A 182 9.02 6.40 12.80
C GLN A 182 10.02 7.40 12.18
N THR A 183 10.61 7.04 11.04
CA THR A 183 11.61 7.87 10.34
C THR A 183 10.99 8.92 9.42
N GLU A 184 9.75 8.73 8.97
CA GLU A 184 8.98 9.74 8.23
C GLU A 184 7.50 9.67 8.64
N ALA A 185 6.96 10.75 9.20
CA ALA A 185 5.61 10.79 9.77
C ALA A 185 5.10 12.24 9.85
N TYR A 186 3.79 12.44 9.98
CA TYR A 186 3.21 13.74 10.33
C TYR A 186 2.23 13.58 11.50
N ALA A 187 1.89 14.68 12.18
CA ALA A 187 1.00 14.64 13.33
C ALA A 187 -0.36 15.31 13.07
N TYR A 188 -1.39 14.79 13.73
CA TYR A 188 -2.69 15.46 13.88
C TYR A 188 -3.09 15.51 15.35
N ILE A 189 -4.00 16.42 15.67
CA ILE A 189 -4.66 16.51 16.98
C ILE A 189 -5.98 15.74 16.88
N GLU A 190 -6.19 14.81 17.81
CA GLU A 190 -7.48 14.17 18.06
C GLU A 190 -8.31 15.09 18.96
N MET A 191 -9.40 15.65 18.45
CA MET A 191 -10.14 16.74 19.08
C MET A 191 -10.84 16.31 20.38
N ASN A 192 -11.20 15.04 20.47
CA ASN A 192 -11.84 14.45 21.64
C ASN A 192 -10.86 14.33 22.82
N THR A 193 -9.66 13.82 22.57
CA THR A 193 -8.64 13.61 23.61
C THR A 193 -7.70 14.81 23.77
N ARG A 194 -7.71 15.72 22.79
CA ARG A 194 -6.78 16.85 22.61
C ARG A 194 -5.32 16.41 22.52
N LYS A 195 -5.08 15.12 22.26
CA LYS A 195 -3.76 14.51 22.15
C LYS A 195 -3.30 14.44 20.71
N TRP A 196 -2.00 14.26 20.54
CA TRP A 196 -1.37 14.14 19.23
C TRP A 196 -1.25 12.68 18.86
N VAL A 197 -1.51 12.39 17.59
CA VAL A 197 -1.29 11.08 17.01
C VAL A 197 -0.40 11.24 15.79
N SER A 198 0.63 10.40 15.68
CA SER A 198 1.52 10.36 14.52
C SER A 198 0.97 9.40 13.48
N MET A 199 1.01 9.80 12.21
CA MET A 199 0.73 8.94 11.06
C MET A 199 1.99 8.81 10.21
N SER A 200 2.34 7.59 9.84
CA SER A 200 3.51 7.35 8.99
C SER A 200 3.31 7.98 7.62
N LYS A 201 4.33 8.72 7.15
CA LYS A 201 4.47 9.08 5.74
C LYS A 201 4.94 7.87 4.92
N ILE A 202 5.52 6.89 5.61
CA ILE A 202 6.06 5.70 5.01
C ILE A 202 4.90 4.79 4.59
N ILE A 203 5.01 4.29 3.36
CA ILE A 203 4.04 3.38 2.80
C ILE A 203 4.14 2.05 3.55
N ASP A 204 3.17 1.81 4.43
CA ASP A 204 3.14 0.64 5.30
C ASP A 204 2.71 -0.65 4.59
N LEU A 205 2.29 -0.56 3.33
CA LEU A 205 1.69 -1.66 2.61
C LEU A 205 2.43 -1.92 1.30
N VAL A 206 3.26 -2.95 1.31
CA VAL A 206 3.81 -3.51 0.07
C VAL A 206 2.96 -4.72 -0.28
N ILE A 207 2.36 -4.67 -1.46
CA ILE A 207 1.75 -5.84 -2.08
C ILE A 207 2.71 -6.29 -3.18
N PRO A 208 3.67 -7.15 -2.84
CA PRO A 208 4.26 -7.96 -3.88
C PRO A 208 3.08 -8.69 -4.56
N MET A 209 2.89 -8.44 -5.85
CA MET A 209 1.95 -9.23 -6.64
C MET A 209 2.66 -10.33 -7.43
N PRO A 210 3.64 -11.10 -6.92
CA PRO A 210 3.77 -12.41 -7.49
C PRO A 210 2.50 -13.13 -7.04
N TYR A 211 1.77 -13.81 -7.91
CA TYR A 211 2.32 -14.98 -8.54
C TYR A 211 1.73 -15.19 -9.93
N VAL A 212 2.42 -14.73 -10.97
CA VAL A 212 2.48 -15.55 -12.18
C VAL A 212 3.27 -16.81 -11.79
N PRO A 213 2.69 -18.03 -11.85
CA PRO A 213 3.42 -19.24 -11.53
C PRO A 213 4.77 -19.34 -12.26
N LYS A 214 5.82 -19.70 -11.51
CA LYS A 214 7.18 -20.02 -12.00
C LYS A 214 8.06 -18.82 -12.44
N THR A 215 7.83 -17.62 -11.90
CA THR A 215 8.63 -16.39 -12.10
C THR A 215 9.58 -16.03 -10.93
N GLY A 216 10.00 -17.02 -10.11
CA GLY A 216 10.95 -16.77 -9.01
C GLY A 216 10.33 -16.20 -7.72
N SER A 217 9.01 -16.05 -7.67
CA SER A 217 8.28 -15.52 -6.51
C SER A 217 8.57 -16.19 -5.17
N THR A 218 8.78 -17.51 -5.15
CA THR A 218 9.12 -18.21 -3.91
C THR A 218 10.46 -17.75 -3.35
N THR A 219 11.43 -17.41 -4.18
CA THR A 219 12.70 -16.86 -3.72
C THR A 219 12.48 -15.50 -3.09
N LEU A 220 11.80 -14.58 -3.79
CA LEU A 220 11.52 -13.24 -3.27
C LEU A 220 10.73 -13.27 -1.95
N THR A 221 9.72 -14.13 -1.83
CA THR A 221 8.93 -14.21 -0.61
C THR A 221 9.66 -14.98 0.50
N ASN A 222 10.13 -16.20 0.26
CA ASN A 222 10.65 -17.07 1.31
C ASN A 222 12.11 -16.81 1.68
N ALA A 223 12.92 -16.36 0.74
CA ALA A 223 14.34 -16.14 0.98
C ALA A 223 14.67 -14.68 1.30
N ILE A 224 13.79 -13.74 0.94
CA ILE A 224 13.95 -12.31 1.26
C ILE A 224 12.92 -11.90 2.31
N ALA A 225 11.63 -11.82 1.97
CA ALA A 225 10.65 -11.24 2.89
C ALA A 225 10.53 -12.00 4.22
N TYR A 226 10.37 -13.32 4.20
CA TYR A 226 10.30 -14.14 5.42
C TYR A 226 11.62 -14.25 6.21
N ASP A 227 12.77 -13.94 5.59
CA ASP A 227 14.05 -13.92 6.30
C ASP A 227 14.30 -12.55 6.95
N LEU A 228 13.82 -11.47 6.32
CA LEU A 228 14.08 -10.09 6.76
C LEU A 228 12.98 -9.50 7.67
N TYR A 229 11.78 -10.07 7.72
CA TYR A 229 10.62 -9.47 8.41
C TYR A 229 10.89 -9.10 9.87
N LYS A 230 11.63 -9.93 10.61
CA LYS A 230 11.99 -9.64 12.01
C LYS A 230 13.02 -8.53 12.13
N THR A 231 14.02 -8.54 11.27
CA THR A 231 15.13 -7.58 11.29
C THR A 231 14.68 -6.19 10.89
N ASN A 232 13.73 -6.13 9.94
CA ASN A 232 13.22 -4.90 9.35
C ASN A 232 11.83 -4.50 9.90
N ASP A 233 11.35 -5.20 10.94
CA ASP A 233 10.11 -4.91 11.68
C ASP A 233 8.86 -4.72 10.80
N PHE A 234 8.53 -5.75 10.02
CA PHE A 234 7.30 -5.81 9.22
C PHE A 234 6.65 -7.18 9.27
N ASN A 235 5.40 -7.29 8.82
CA ASN A 235 4.64 -8.53 8.78
C ASN A 235 4.62 -9.14 7.37
N VAL A 236 4.65 -10.47 7.26
CA VAL A 236 4.50 -11.17 5.97
C VAL A 236 3.22 -11.99 5.97
N LEU A 237 2.31 -11.69 5.05
CA LEU A 237 0.98 -12.32 4.99
C LEU A 237 0.77 -12.98 3.64
N HIS A 238 0.33 -14.25 3.65
CA HIS A 238 -0.02 -14.99 2.44
C HIS A 238 -1.53 -14.95 2.21
N LEU A 239 -1.94 -14.40 1.06
CA LEU A 239 -3.32 -14.43 0.58
C LEU A 239 -3.59 -15.75 -0.15
N ASN A 240 -4.51 -16.54 0.39
CA ASN A 240 -4.95 -17.78 -0.23
C ASN A 240 -6.30 -17.59 -0.95
N MET A 241 -6.37 -17.97 -2.22
CA MET A 241 -7.58 -17.86 -3.04
C MET A 241 -8.24 -19.23 -3.21
N THR A 242 -9.57 -19.29 -3.02
CA THR A 242 -10.34 -20.53 -3.19
C THR A 242 -10.15 -21.09 -4.60
N LYS A 243 -9.75 -22.37 -4.69
CA LYS A 243 -9.41 -23.06 -5.95
C LYS A 243 -8.31 -22.37 -6.78
N ASN A 244 -7.45 -21.56 -6.15
CA ASN A 244 -6.39 -20.79 -6.81
C ASN A 244 -6.91 -19.91 -7.95
N ARG A 245 -8.12 -19.35 -7.80
CA ARG A 245 -8.65 -18.35 -8.73
C ARG A 245 -7.84 -17.07 -8.63
N GLN A 246 -7.50 -16.48 -9.78
CA GLN A 246 -6.75 -15.22 -9.84
C GLN A 246 -7.65 -13.97 -9.75
N ILE A 247 -8.96 -14.13 -9.97
CA ILE A 247 -9.94 -13.04 -9.97
C ILE A 247 -10.79 -13.09 -8.70
N MET A 248 -10.97 -11.93 -8.08
CA MET A 248 -11.87 -11.70 -6.96
C MET A 248 -13.20 -11.11 -7.44
N SER A 249 -14.29 -11.47 -6.77
CA SER A 249 -15.56 -10.75 -6.96
C SER A 249 -15.45 -9.31 -6.46
N LEU A 250 -16.29 -8.39 -6.93
CA LEU A 250 -16.28 -7.00 -6.43
C LEU A 250 -16.45 -6.90 -4.90
N PRO A 251 -17.36 -7.68 -4.26
CA PRO A 251 -17.45 -7.71 -2.80
C PRO A 251 -16.18 -8.24 -2.12
N ASP A 252 -15.54 -9.27 -2.66
CA ASP A 252 -14.29 -9.80 -2.11
C ASP A 252 -13.14 -8.80 -2.24
N GLN A 253 -13.07 -8.06 -3.35
CA GLN A 253 -12.10 -6.97 -3.53
C GLN A 253 -12.30 -5.88 -2.46
N TYR A 254 -13.53 -5.42 -2.26
CA TYR A 254 -13.82 -4.43 -1.22
C TYR A 254 -13.44 -4.91 0.18
N LYS A 255 -13.83 -6.14 0.55
CA LYS A 255 -13.47 -6.74 1.84
C LYS A 255 -11.96 -6.93 2.00
N PHE A 256 -11.28 -7.39 0.96
CA PHE A 256 -9.83 -7.57 0.97
C PHE A 256 -9.13 -6.23 1.20
N ILE A 257 -9.44 -5.22 0.38
CA ILE A 257 -8.86 -3.89 0.46
C ILE A 257 -9.11 -3.28 1.84
N SER A 258 -10.37 -3.24 2.29
CA SER A 258 -10.72 -2.66 3.59
C SER A 258 -10.04 -3.35 4.76
N ASN A 259 -9.88 -4.68 4.71
CA ASN A 259 -9.15 -5.40 5.75
C ASN A 259 -7.69 -4.99 5.78
N ILE A 260 -6.99 -5.02 4.65
CA ILE A 260 -5.53 -4.81 4.64
C ILE A 260 -5.13 -3.35 4.83
N THR A 261 -5.99 -2.38 4.50
CA THR A 261 -5.73 -0.95 4.73
C THR A 261 -6.02 -0.52 6.18
N ASN A 262 -6.95 -1.20 6.85
CA ASN A 262 -7.35 -0.86 8.22
C ASN A 262 -6.74 -1.75 9.30
N TRP A 263 -6.00 -2.81 8.94
CA TRP A 263 -5.37 -3.70 9.91
C TRP A 263 -4.06 -3.13 10.47
N ASN A 264 -4.19 -2.08 11.30
CA ASN A 264 -3.07 -1.34 11.88
C ASN A 264 -2.06 -2.25 12.60
N ASP A 265 -2.53 -3.24 13.36
CA ASP A 265 -1.67 -4.19 14.10
C ASP A 265 -0.77 -5.06 13.20
N ARG A 266 -1.03 -5.09 11.89
CA ARG A 266 -0.21 -5.81 10.90
C ARG A 266 0.58 -4.89 10.01
N LEU A 267 0.38 -3.59 10.07
CA LEU A 267 1.20 -2.64 9.34
C LEU A 267 2.52 -2.43 10.10
N PRO A 268 3.66 -2.37 9.41
CA PRO A 268 3.85 -2.55 7.97
C PRO A 268 3.70 -3.99 7.53
N ALA A 269 3.18 -4.21 6.32
CA ALA A 269 2.85 -5.53 5.81
C ALA A 269 3.33 -5.76 4.38
N PHE A 270 3.81 -6.98 4.15
CA PHE A 270 4.18 -7.56 2.87
C PHE A 270 3.17 -8.66 2.52
N TYR A 271 2.18 -8.34 1.67
CA TYR A 271 1.12 -9.26 1.27
C TYR A 271 1.43 -9.96 -0.06
N HIS A 272 1.52 -11.28 -0.09
CA HIS A 272 1.78 -12.06 -1.32
C HIS A 272 0.68 -13.10 -1.59
N GLY A 273 0.34 -13.35 -2.86
CA GLY A 273 -0.68 -14.35 -3.20
C GLY A 273 -1.03 -14.41 -4.69
N HIS A 274 -1.71 -15.48 -5.11
CA HIS A 274 -2.12 -15.69 -6.51
C HIS A 274 -3.37 -14.85 -6.87
N VAL A 275 -3.20 -13.54 -7.02
CA VAL A 275 -4.28 -12.62 -7.40
C VAL A 275 -3.82 -11.66 -8.49
N ALA A 276 -4.68 -11.37 -9.47
CA ALA A 276 -4.41 -10.36 -10.50
C ALA A 276 -4.45 -8.94 -9.90
N PHE A 277 -3.86 -7.96 -10.59
CA PHE A 277 -3.83 -6.55 -10.18
C PHE A 277 -5.20 -6.06 -9.72
N ILE A 278 -5.24 -5.40 -8.56
CA ILE A 278 -6.44 -4.78 -7.98
C ILE A 278 -6.19 -3.28 -7.88
N ASP A 279 -7.07 -2.49 -8.47
CA ASP A 279 -7.04 -1.04 -8.35
C ASP A 279 -7.69 -0.61 -7.03
N PHE A 280 -6.90 -0.11 -6.08
CA PHE A 280 -7.38 0.36 -4.77
C PHE A 280 -8.06 1.72 -4.86
N GLN A 281 -7.62 2.57 -5.81
CA GLN A 281 -8.18 3.90 -6.00
C GLN A 281 -9.64 3.82 -6.44
N ARG A 282 -9.98 2.79 -7.22
CA ARG A 282 -11.38 2.47 -7.57
C ARG A 282 -12.29 2.29 -6.35
N PHE A 283 -11.75 1.93 -5.19
CA PHE A 283 -12.50 1.74 -3.94
C PHE A 283 -12.30 2.90 -2.95
N GLY A 284 -11.75 4.04 -3.40
CA GLY A 284 -11.51 5.21 -2.55
C GLY A 284 -10.41 4.99 -1.50
N GLN A 285 -9.52 4.05 -1.74
CA GLN A 285 -8.43 3.65 -0.83
C GLN A 285 -7.07 4.00 -1.44
N PRO A 286 -6.07 4.35 -0.63
CA PRO A 286 -4.73 4.65 -1.13
C PRO A 286 -4.10 3.42 -1.80
N SER A 287 -3.37 3.65 -2.89
CA SER A 287 -2.66 2.57 -3.58
C SER A 287 -1.51 2.04 -2.72
N PRO A 288 -1.38 0.71 -2.57
CA PRO A 288 -0.20 0.11 -1.97
C PRO A 288 1.00 0.18 -2.93
N ILE A 289 2.20 -0.14 -2.43
CA ILE A 289 3.34 -0.38 -3.32
C ILE A 289 3.16 -1.73 -4.01
N TYR A 290 2.99 -1.70 -5.32
CA TYR A 290 3.02 -2.89 -6.15
C TYR A 290 4.42 -3.16 -6.71
N VAL A 291 4.91 -4.38 -6.50
CA VAL A 291 6.15 -4.89 -7.10
C VAL A 291 5.92 -6.27 -7.69
N ASN A 292 6.63 -6.61 -8.78
CA ASN A 292 6.47 -7.93 -9.41
C ASN A 292 7.70 -8.39 -10.22
N LEU A 293 7.68 -9.66 -10.62
CA LEU A 293 8.66 -10.27 -11.51
C LEU A 293 7.97 -10.99 -12.67
N VAL A 294 8.44 -10.74 -13.88
CA VAL A 294 8.07 -11.51 -15.08
C VAL A 294 9.18 -12.50 -15.47
N ARG A 295 8.86 -13.40 -16.38
CA ARG A 295 9.79 -14.37 -16.96
C ARG A 295 9.50 -14.55 -18.43
N GLU A 296 10.51 -14.94 -19.19
CA GLU A 296 10.33 -15.35 -20.58
C GLU A 296 9.17 -16.40 -20.67
N PRO A 297 8.13 -16.15 -21.49
CA PRO A 297 6.89 -16.93 -21.49
C PRO A 297 7.05 -18.42 -21.77
N LEU A 298 7.95 -18.80 -22.68
CA LEU A 298 8.18 -20.20 -23.03
C LEU A 298 8.90 -20.93 -21.90
N GLU A 299 9.96 -20.37 -21.36
CA GLU A 299 10.70 -20.89 -20.20
C GLU A 299 9.78 -21.06 -18.99
N ARG A 300 8.85 -20.14 -18.79
CA ARG A 300 7.81 -20.24 -17.75
C ARG A 300 6.90 -21.45 -18.00
N LEU A 301 6.38 -21.60 -19.23
CA LEU A 301 5.50 -22.71 -19.61
C LEU A 301 6.21 -24.07 -19.48
N LEU A 302 7.44 -24.19 -19.98
CA LEU A 302 8.28 -25.39 -19.86
C LEU A 302 8.54 -25.74 -18.40
N SER A 303 8.88 -24.73 -17.60
CA SER A 303 9.09 -24.89 -16.16
C SER A 303 7.85 -25.43 -15.46
N HIS A 304 6.65 -24.99 -15.85
CA HIS A 304 5.37 -25.50 -15.35
C HIS A 304 5.06 -26.91 -15.84
N TYR A 305 5.22 -27.18 -17.14
CA TYR A 305 4.95 -28.48 -17.75
C TYR A 305 5.73 -29.62 -17.10
N TYR A 306 7.04 -29.40 -16.91
CA TYR A 306 7.91 -30.39 -16.28
C TYR A 306 7.77 -30.41 -14.76
N PHE A 307 7.36 -29.31 -14.13
CA PHE A 307 7.06 -29.29 -12.71
C PHE A 307 5.90 -30.23 -12.36
N LEU A 308 4.85 -30.29 -13.18
CA LEU A 308 3.73 -31.21 -12.95
C LEU A 308 4.12 -32.69 -13.06
N ARG A 309 5.20 -33.01 -13.78
CA ARG A 309 5.70 -34.37 -14.03
C ARG A 309 6.76 -34.80 -13.02
N TYR A 310 7.76 -33.94 -12.78
CA TYR A 310 8.95 -34.26 -12.00
C TYR A 310 8.97 -33.59 -10.62
N GLY A 311 8.08 -32.64 -10.34
CA GLY A 311 8.06 -31.92 -9.07
C GLY A 311 9.10 -30.80 -8.98
N ASP A 312 9.36 -30.37 -7.74
CA ASP A 312 10.31 -29.31 -7.41
C ASP A 312 11.31 -29.78 -6.34
N THR A 313 12.43 -29.07 -6.22
CA THR A 313 13.49 -29.37 -5.23
C THR A 313 13.16 -28.94 -3.80
N TYR A 314 12.02 -28.29 -3.56
CA TYR A 314 11.65 -27.70 -2.26
C TYR A 314 10.73 -28.63 -1.44
N ARG A 315 9.68 -29.17 -2.07
CA ARG A 315 8.75 -30.14 -1.47
C ARG A 315 9.02 -31.53 -2.05
N VAL A 316 10.18 -32.08 -1.70
CA VAL A 316 10.62 -33.41 -2.14
C VAL A 316 9.62 -34.47 -1.65
N GLY A 317 9.23 -35.39 -2.55
CA GLY A 317 8.28 -36.48 -2.25
C GLY A 317 6.81 -36.16 -2.47
N LEU A 318 6.43 -34.89 -2.68
CA LEU A 318 5.05 -34.53 -3.00
C LEU A 318 4.70 -34.92 -4.44
N LYS A 319 3.88 -35.97 -4.62
CA LYS A 319 3.40 -36.39 -5.94
C LYS A 319 2.53 -35.31 -6.56
N ARG A 320 2.91 -34.88 -7.76
CA ARG A 320 2.20 -33.89 -8.57
C ARG A 320 1.15 -34.55 -9.45
N SER A 321 0.23 -33.74 -10.00
CA SER A 321 -0.94 -34.22 -10.74
C SER A 321 -0.61 -35.02 -12.01
N ARG A 322 0.61 -34.90 -12.53
CA ARG A 322 1.11 -35.65 -13.71
C ARG A 322 2.32 -36.52 -13.38
N ALA A 323 2.57 -36.82 -12.11
CA ALA A 323 3.69 -37.65 -11.70
C ALA A 323 3.63 -39.04 -12.37
N GLY A 324 4.75 -39.49 -12.95
CA GLY A 324 4.83 -40.74 -13.71
C GLY A 324 4.62 -40.59 -15.22
N ASN A 325 4.18 -39.41 -15.70
CA ASN A 325 4.20 -39.11 -17.13
C ASN A 325 5.57 -38.57 -17.55
N ASN A 326 6.32 -39.36 -18.33
CA ASN A 326 7.67 -39.00 -18.81
C ASN A 326 7.68 -38.36 -20.20
N GLU A 327 6.50 -38.06 -20.76
CA GLU A 327 6.35 -37.42 -22.06
C GLU A 327 7.08 -36.07 -22.15
N THR A 328 7.83 -35.88 -23.24
CA THR A 328 8.54 -34.63 -23.51
C THR A 328 7.58 -33.53 -23.95
N PHE A 329 8.00 -32.27 -23.85
CA PHE A 329 7.18 -31.16 -24.33
C PHE A 329 6.96 -31.24 -25.86
N ASP A 330 7.99 -31.64 -26.61
CA ASP A 330 7.91 -31.84 -28.05
C ASP A 330 6.88 -32.90 -28.45
N ASP A 331 6.88 -34.05 -27.77
CA ASP A 331 5.90 -35.11 -28.01
C ASP A 331 4.48 -34.61 -27.75
N CYS A 332 4.29 -33.85 -26.67
CA CYS A 332 3.01 -33.25 -26.35
C CYS A 332 2.56 -32.27 -27.44
N VAL A 333 3.46 -31.40 -27.93
CA VAL A 333 3.13 -30.43 -28.99
C VAL A 333 2.80 -31.14 -30.30
N ALA A 334 3.56 -32.17 -30.67
CA ALA A 334 3.34 -32.95 -31.89
C ALA A 334 1.95 -33.60 -31.90
N ARG A 335 1.47 -34.11 -30.76
CA ARG A 335 0.12 -34.69 -30.63
C ARG A 335 -0.96 -33.70 -30.21
N GLN A 336 -0.65 -32.40 -30.09
CA GLN A 336 -1.57 -31.34 -29.66
C GLN A 336 -2.19 -31.60 -28.28
N GLY A 337 -1.35 -31.95 -27.30
CA GLY A 337 -1.79 -32.25 -25.94
C GLY A 337 -2.26 -31.02 -25.15
N LYS A 338 -3.21 -31.24 -24.23
CA LYS A 338 -3.78 -30.18 -23.38
C LYS A 338 -2.77 -29.47 -22.48
N ASP A 339 -1.79 -30.20 -21.94
CA ASP A 339 -0.80 -29.65 -20.99
C ASP A 339 0.24 -28.73 -21.68
N CYS A 340 0.36 -28.79 -23.01
CA CYS A 340 1.24 -27.97 -23.85
C CYS A 340 0.46 -27.07 -24.82
N ASP A 341 -0.86 -26.94 -24.65
CA ASP A 341 -1.68 -26.03 -25.44
C ASP A 341 -1.15 -24.60 -25.26
N MET A 342 -0.96 -23.88 -26.37
CA MET A 342 -0.46 -22.51 -26.38
C MET A 342 -1.35 -21.55 -25.59
N LYS A 343 -2.62 -21.89 -25.36
CA LYS A 343 -3.52 -21.16 -24.44
C LYS A 343 -2.98 -21.10 -23.01
N GLN A 344 -2.19 -22.08 -22.56
CA GLN A 344 -1.54 -22.10 -21.23
C GLN A 344 -0.44 -21.05 -21.08
N MET A 345 -0.04 -20.42 -22.20
CA MET A 345 0.97 -19.37 -22.20
C MET A 345 0.43 -18.04 -21.69
N TRP A 346 -0.83 -17.75 -22.00
CA TRP A 346 -1.57 -16.55 -21.59
C TRP A 346 -1.76 -16.54 -20.07
N MET A 347 -0.85 -15.85 -19.37
CA MET A 347 -0.77 -15.91 -17.92
C MET A 347 -0.20 -14.62 -17.32
N GLN A 348 0.87 -14.03 -17.85
CA GLN A 348 1.43 -12.82 -17.26
C GLN A 348 0.53 -11.63 -17.54
N ILE A 349 0.06 -11.49 -18.78
CA ILE A 349 -0.81 -10.38 -19.18
C ILE A 349 -2.08 -10.30 -18.30
N PRO A 350 -2.86 -11.37 -18.08
CA PRO A 350 -4.02 -11.32 -17.18
C PRO A 350 -3.70 -10.83 -15.76
N TYR A 351 -2.57 -11.24 -15.18
CA TYR A 351 -2.19 -10.85 -13.82
C TYR A 351 -1.90 -9.35 -13.74
N PHE A 352 -1.27 -8.75 -14.74
CA PHE A 352 -1.01 -7.31 -14.77
C PHE A 352 -2.22 -6.51 -15.26
N CYS A 353 -3.03 -7.05 -16.17
CA CYS A 353 -4.25 -6.41 -16.67
C CYS A 353 -5.29 -6.23 -15.55
N GLY A 354 -5.42 -7.20 -14.64
CA GLY A 354 -6.22 -7.08 -13.43
C GLY A 354 -7.57 -7.79 -13.48
N GLN A 355 -8.56 -7.20 -12.81
CA GLN A 355 -9.84 -7.87 -12.48
C GLN A 355 -10.93 -7.74 -13.56
N HIS A 356 -10.66 -7.07 -14.68
CA HIS A 356 -11.68 -6.87 -15.72
C HIS A 356 -11.94 -8.12 -16.55
N HIS A 357 -13.16 -8.24 -17.09
CA HIS A 357 -13.57 -9.41 -17.88
C HIS A 357 -12.63 -9.68 -19.06
N PHE A 358 -12.32 -8.63 -19.85
CA PHE A 358 -11.46 -8.74 -21.02
C PHE A 358 -10.03 -9.17 -20.69
N CYS A 359 -9.57 -9.01 -19.44
CA CYS A 359 -8.26 -9.50 -19.01
C CYS A 359 -8.16 -11.03 -19.02
N SER A 360 -9.30 -11.73 -18.91
CA SER A 360 -9.36 -13.19 -18.97
C SER A 360 -9.54 -13.73 -20.39
N GLU A 361 -9.79 -12.86 -21.37
CA GLU A 361 -9.93 -13.26 -22.77
C GLU A 361 -8.55 -13.55 -23.37
N ILE A 362 -8.36 -14.77 -23.83
CA ILE A 362 -7.08 -15.24 -24.37
C ILE A 362 -6.77 -14.51 -25.67
N GLY A 363 -5.61 -13.85 -25.75
CA GLY A 363 -5.17 -13.11 -26.93
C GLY A 363 -5.86 -11.75 -27.11
N SER A 364 -6.47 -11.20 -26.07
CA SER A 364 -7.07 -9.87 -26.11
C SER A 364 -6.01 -8.78 -26.20
N GLN A 365 -6.02 -7.99 -27.28
CA GLN A 365 -5.13 -6.83 -27.43
C GLN A 365 -5.40 -5.79 -26.33
N LEU A 366 -6.67 -5.60 -25.96
CA LEU A 366 -7.05 -4.67 -24.90
C LEU A 366 -6.42 -5.07 -23.56
N ALA A 367 -6.33 -6.37 -23.28
CA ALA A 367 -5.70 -6.88 -22.08
C ALA A 367 -4.18 -6.61 -22.07
N LEU A 368 -3.50 -6.80 -23.20
CA LEU A 368 -2.08 -6.48 -23.35
C LEU A 368 -1.82 -4.98 -23.10
N GLU A 369 -2.59 -4.10 -23.73
CA GLU A 369 -2.42 -2.66 -23.55
C GLU A 369 -2.73 -2.22 -22.11
N GLN A 370 -3.76 -2.78 -21.48
CA GLN A 370 -4.05 -2.49 -20.08
C GLN A 370 -2.96 -3.01 -19.14
N ALA A 371 -2.40 -4.18 -19.40
CA ALA A 371 -1.29 -4.72 -18.61
C ALA A 371 -0.05 -3.81 -18.68
N LYS A 372 0.28 -3.29 -19.87
CA LYS A 372 1.38 -2.31 -20.03
C LYS A 372 1.09 -1.00 -19.28
N ARG A 373 -0.14 -0.46 -19.38
CA ARG A 373 -0.55 0.73 -18.63
C ARG A 373 -0.42 0.52 -17.13
N ASN A 374 -0.96 -0.58 -16.61
CA ASN A 374 -0.87 -0.88 -15.18
C ASN A 374 0.59 -1.00 -14.73
N LEU A 375 1.44 -1.66 -15.52
CA LEU A 375 2.89 -1.75 -15.24
C LEU A 375 3.53 -0.37 -15.06
N LEU A 376 3.22 0.58 -15.94
CA LEU A 376 3.80 1.94 -15.88
C LEU A 376 3.21 2.81 -14.77
N GLU A 377 1.89 2.74 -14.57
CA GLU A 377 1.15 3.70 -13.74
C GLU A 377 1.02 3.25 -12.29
N ASN A 378 1.00 1.94 -12.04
CA ASN A 378 0.60 1.39 -10.74
C ASN A 378 1.66 0.52 -10.07
N TYR A 379 2.66 0.00 -10.80
CA TYR A 379 3.76 -0.76 -10.22
C TYR A 379 4.96 0.15 -9.97
N LEU A 380 5.50 0.09 -8.75
CA LEU A 380 6.75 0.78 -8.39
C LEU A 380 7.92 0.23 -9.20
N LEU A 381 8.02 -1.10 -9.29
CA LEU A 381 9.07 -1.78 -10.02
C LEU A 381 8.60 -3.17 -10.48
N VAL A 382 8.86 -3.48 -11.75
CA VAL A 382 8.69 -4.83 -12.31
C VAL A 382 10.02 -5.28 -12.84
N GLY A 383 10.56 -6.36 -12.27
CA GLY A 383 11.81 -6.96 -12.73
C GLY A 383 11.59 -8.21 -13.58
N VAL A 384 12.71 -8.81 -13.98
CA VAL A 384 12.72 -10.11 -14.67
C VAL A 384 13.42 -11.17 -13.83
N THR A 385 12.99 -12.42 -13.96
CA THR A 385 13.47 -13.54 -13.12
C THR A 385 14.99 -13.74 -13.24
N GLU A 386 15.53 -13.63 -14.45
CA GLU A 386 16.97 -13.76 -14.74
C GLU A 386 17.84 -12.62 -14.17
N ARG A 387 17.25 -11.47 -13.79
CA ARG A 387 17.94 -10.33 -13.16
C ARG A 387 17.45 -10.08 -11.73
N MET A 388 17.07 -11.14 -11.02
CA MET A 388 16.52 -11.05 -9.65
C MET A 388 17.45 -10.31 -8.68
N ARG A 389 18.76 -10.49 -8.81
CA ARG A 389 19.76 -9.80 -7.97
C ARG A 389 19.67 -8.28 -8.12
N ASP A 390 19.66 -7.79 -9.36
CA ASP A 390 19.54 -6.35 -9.66
C ASP A 390 18.20 -5.79 -9.17
N PHE A 391 17.13 -6.57 -9.33
CA PHE A 391 15.80 -6.21 -8.84
C PHE A 391 15.76 -6.06 -7.31
N ILE A 392 16.37 -7.00 -6.57
CA ILE A 392 16.47 -6.91 -5.11
C ILE A 392 17.27 -5.68 -4.69
N GLY A 393 18.40 -5.39 -5.35
CA GLY A 393 19.22 -4.23 -5.00
C GLY A 393 18.54 -2.89 -5.30
N LEU A 394 17.72 -2.80 -6.35
CA LEU A 394 16.85 -1.63 -6.55
C LEU A 394 15.81 -1.49 -5.43
N LEU A 395 15.13 -2.58 -5.06
CA LEU A 395 14.14 -2.56 -3.97
C LEU A 395 14.74 -2.18 -2.62
N GLU A 396 15.98 -2.60 -2.33
CA GLU A 396 16.70 -2.21 -1.12
C GLU A 396 16.86 -0.68 -0.99
N HIS A 397 17.03 0.02 -2.11
CA HIS A 397 17.15 1.49 -2.13
C HIS A 397 15.78 2.19 -2.24
N LEU A 398 14.83 1.62 -2.98
CA LEU A 398 13.51 2.21 -3.21
C LEU A 398 12.58 2.04 -2.01
N VAL A 399 12.66 0.91 -1.31
CA VAL A 399 11.78 0.57 -0.18
C VAL A 399 12.59 -0.05 0.97
N PRO A 400 13.53 0.71 1.57
CA PRO A 400 14.48 0.19 2.57
C PRO A 400 13.78 -0.36 3.81
N ARG A 401 12.60 0.14 4.19
CA ARG A 401 11.82 -0.40 5.32
C ARG A 401 11.55 -1.91 5.18
N PHE A 402 11.38 -2.42 3.96
CA PHE A 402 11.15 -3.85 3.73
C PHE A 402 12.43 -4.57 3.31
N PHE A 403 13.30 -3.93 2.53
CA PHE A 403 14.40 -4.59 1.83
C PHE A 403 15.80 -4.16 2.27
N LYS A 404 15.96 -3.38 3.36
CA LYS A 404 17.28 -3.07 3.91
C LYS A 404 18.04 -4.37 4.23
N GLY A 405 19.27 -4.47 3.73
CA GLY A 405 20.13 -5.64 3.83
C GLY A 405 19.80 -6.78 2.87
N ALA A 406 18.81 -6.63 1.98
CA ALA A 406 18.31 -7.72 1.15
C ALA A 406 19.32 -8.20 0.10
N LEU A 407 20.05 -7.32 -0.57
CA LEU A 407 21.02 -7.72 -1.59
C LEU A 407 22.15 -8.54 -0.98
N ASN A 408 22.73 -8.05 0.11
CA ASN A 408 23.79 -8.75 0.84
C ASN A 408 23.29 -10.08 1.43
N HIS A 409 22.04 -10.14 1.90
CA HIS A 409 21.43 -11.39 2.35
C HIS A 409 21.28 -12.37 1.17
N PHE A 410 20.77 -11.91 0.03
CA PHE A 410 20.60 -12.72 -1.18
C PHE A 410 21.92 -13.31 -1.67
N ASP A 411 22.99 -12.50 -1.71
CA ASP A 411 24.33 -12.92 -2.15
C ASP A 411 24.96 -13.97 -1.22
N LYS A 412 24.50 -14.06 0.03
CA LYS A 412 24.95 -15.05 1.03
C LYS A 412 24.09 -16.31 1.07
N LEU A 413 22.99 -16.37 0.33
CA LEU A 413 22.14 -17.55 0.30
C LEU A 413 22.85 -18.70 -0.43
N ASP A 414 22.76 -19.90 0.13
CA ASP A 414 23.14 -21.13 -0.59
C ASP A 414 22.35 -21.24 -1.92
N GLU A 415 22.95 -21.86 -2.95
CA GLU A 415 22.31 -22.05 -4.28
C GLU A 415 20.89 -22.66 -4.20
N LYS A 416 20.65 -23.53 -3.22
CA LYS A 416 19.33 -24.16 -2.99
C LYS A 416 18.26 -23.16 -2.53
N ARG A 417 18.65 -22.05 -1.88
CA ARG A 417 17.77 -21.00 -1.37
C ARG A 417 17.68 -19.79 -2.30
N SER A 418 18.75 -19.46 -3.04
CA SER A 418 18.70 -18.43 -4.09
C SER A 418 17.89 -18.89 -5.31
N HIS A 419 17.76 -20.20 -5.54
CA HIS A 419 16.93 -20.80 -6.60
C HIS A 419 15.84 -21.75 -6.07
N LEU A 420 15.01 -21.28 -5.14
CA LEU A 420 13.92 -22.09 -4.58
C LEU A 420 12.91 -22.58 -5.64
N ARG A 421 12.45 -23.82 -5.47
CA ARG A 421 11.47 -24.52 -6.34
C ARG A 421 11.90 -24.69 -7.80
N TYR A 422 13.19 -24.91 -8.04
CA TYR A 422 13.66 -25.35 -9.34
C TYR A 422 13.00 -26.67 -9.75
N THR A 423 12.60 -26.77 -11.01
CA THR A 423 11.99 -27.99 -11.57
C THR A 423 13.09 -29.01 -11.80
N ILE A 424 12.97 -30.20 -11.19
CA ILE A 424 14.05 -31.21 -11.11
C ILE A 424 14.66 -31.54 -12.47
N LYS A 425 13.83 -31.67 -13.51
CA LYS A 425 14.25 -31.98 -14.86
C LYS A 425 13.52 -31.10 -15.84
N LYS A 426 14.25 -30.42 -16.73
CA LYS A 426 13.71 -29.70 -17.88
C LYS A 426 14.40 -30.20 -19.14
N ILE A 427 13.65 -30.41 -20.21
CA ILE A 427 14.20 -30.79 -21.52
C ILE A 427 13.86 -29.63 -22.47
N PRO A 428 14.86 -28.99 -23.10
CA PRO A 428 14.61 -27.90 -24.04
C PRO A 428 13.89 -28.42 -25.29
N PRO A 429 12.95 -27.65 -25.88
CA PRO A 429 12.29 -28.05 -27.11
C PRO A 429 13.24 -28.09 -28.31
N ASN A 430 12.90 -28.90 -29.30
CA ASN A 430 13.61 -28.95 -30.58
C ASN A 430 13.24 -27.76 -31.50
N ASP A 431 14.01 -27.56 -32.56
CA ASP A 431 13.84 -26.42 -33.48
C ASP A 431 12.47 -26.41 -34.19
N GLN A 432 11.89 -27.58 -34.45
CA GLN A 432 10.57 -27.69 -35.07
C GLN A 432 9.48 -27.16 -34.12
N THR A 433 9.50 -27.60 -32.87
CA THR A 433 8.60 -27.13 -31.81
C THR A 433 8.77 -25.64 -31.56
N LEU A 434 10.01 -25.16 -31.45
CA LEU A 434 10.30 -23.73 -31.30
C LEU A 434 9.72 -22.89 -32.44
N SER A 435 9.83 -23.37 -33.68
CA SER A 435 9.30 -22.69 -34.86
C SER A 435 7.78 -22.63 -34.87
N VAL A 436 7.08 -23.63 -34.30
CA VAL A 436 5.63 -23.60 -34.13
C VAL A 436 5.22 -22.57 -33.07
N ILE A 437 5.93 -22.55 -31.94
CA ILE A 437 5.64 -21.65 -30.82
C ILE A 437 5.86 -20.20 -31.21
N LYS A 438 6.99 -19.88 -31.86
CA LYS A 438 7.34 -18.51 -32.26
C LYS A 438 6.36 -17.89 -33.26
N ARG A 439 5.61 -18.70 -34.01
CA ARG A 439 4.55 -18.25 -34.92
C ARG A 439 3.18 -18.12 -34.25
N ASN A 440 3.06 -18.50 -32.98
CA ASN A 440 1.80 -18.46 -32.27
C ASN A 440 1.52 -17.05 -31.75
N LYS A 441 0.33 -16.53 -32.03
CA LYS A 441 -0.05 -15.17 -31.63
C LYS A 441 -0.03 -14.93 -30.11
N ILE A 442 -0.38 -15.94 -29.31
CA ILE A 442 -0.38 -15.84 -27.85
C ILE A 442 1.04 -15.71 -27.31
N TYR A 443 1.99 -16.46 -27.90
CA TYR A 443 3.41 -16.32 -27.58
C TYR A 443 3.92 -14.92 -27.94
N GLU A 444 3.61 -14.43 -29.14
CA GLU A 444 4.03 -13.08 -29.57
C GLU A 444 3.59 -12.01 -28.57
N MET A 445 2.33 -12.04 -28.12
CA MET A 445 1.79 -11.05 -27.20
C MET A 445 2.41 -11.14 -25.79
N GLU A 446 2.52 -12.34 -25.24
CA GLU A 446 3.19 -12.56 -23.95
C GLU A 446 4.68 -12.17 -24.00
N LYS A 447 5.34 -12.44 -25.13
CA LYS A 447 6.73 -12.06 -25.36
C LYS A 447 6.88 -10.55 -25.48
N GLU A 448 5.98 -9.89 -26.18
CA GLU A 448 5.92 -8.43 -26.28
C GLU A 448 5.75 -7.78 -24.90
N PHE A 449 4.87 -8.30 -24.05
CA PHE A 449 4.71 -7.80 -22.68
C PHE A 449 5.98 -8.01 -21.84
N TYR A 450 6.62 -9.18 -21.95
CA TYR A 450 7.87 -9.46 -21.25
C TYR A 450 9.00 -8.52 -21.72
N ASP A 451 9.16 -8.32 -23.04
CA ASP A 451 10.22 -7.46 -23.60
C ASP A 451 9.99 -5.99 -23.21
N PHE A 452 8.72 -5.56 -23.14
CA PHE A 452 8.35 -4.25 -22.62
C PHE A 452 8.76 -4.08 -21.15
N ALA A 453 8.41 -5.04 -20.28
CA ALA A 453 8.78 -5.01 -18.86
C ALA A 453 10.31 -5.04 -18.66
N LEU A 454 11.03 -5.82 -19.46
CA LEU A 454 12.50 -5.87 -19.44
C LEU A 454 13.10 -4.52 -19.82
N ALA A 455 12.61 -3.88 -20.88
CA ALA A 455 13.11 -2.59 -21.34
C ALA A 455 12.91 -1.49 -20.28
N GLU A 456 11.74 -1.46 -19.63
CA GLU A 456 11.46 -0.52 -18.53
C GLU A 456 12.36 -0.78 -17.31
N PHE A 457 12.57 -2.05 -16.96
CA PHE A 457 13.46 -2.44 -15.87
C PHE A 457 14.92 -2.02 -16.13
N ASP A 458 15.44 -2.31 -17.32
CA ASP A 458 16.79 -1.95 -17.73
C ASP A 458 16.96 -0.43 -17.73
N ALA A 459 15.97 0.33 -18.20
CA ALA A 459 16.00 1.78 -18.20
C ALA A 459 16.02 2.36 -16.76
N ALA A 460 15.23 1.78 -15.85
CA ALA A 460 15.24 2.16 -14.44
C ALA A 460 16.60 1.87 -13.79
N LEU A 461 17.17 0.70 -14.02
CA LEU A 461 18.48 0.31 -13.50
C LEU A 461 19.60 1.21 -14.04
N LYS A 462 19.60 1.52 -15.33
CA LYS A 462 20.59 2.45 -15.94
C LYS A 462 20.59 3.80 -15.25
N LYS A 463 19.41 4.39 -15.07
CA LYS A 463 19.24 5.67 -14.37
C LYS A 463 19.73 5.59 -12.93
N ALA A 464 19.40 4.51 -12.24
CA ALA A 464 19.80 4.26 -10.85
C ALA A 464 21.29 3.88 -10.68
N THR A 465 22.05 3.67 -11.76
CA THR A 465 23.46 3.22 -11.69
C THR A 465 24.41 4.10 -12.49
N ASN A 466 23.97 5.30 -12.90
CA ASN A 466 24.72 6.21 -13.77
C ASN A 466 25.22 5.54 -15.07
N ASN A 467 24.36 4.72 -15.69
CA ASN A 467 24.61 3.95 -16.92
C ASN A 467 25.67 2.85 -16.81
N THR A 468 26.03 2.41 -15.59
CA THR A 468 26.97 1.29 -15.42
C THR A 468 26.30 -0.08 -15.47
N ASP A 469 24.98 -0.15 -15.33
CA ASP A 469 24.19 -1.40 -15.25
C ASP A 469 24.61 -2.34 -14.10
N GLN A 470 25.37 -1.82 -13.13
CA GLN A 470 25.87 -2.56 -11.97
C GLN A 470 25.16 -2.08 -10.71
N VAL A 471 24.40 -2.98 -10.08
CA VAL A 471 23.59 -2.70 -8.89
C VAL A 471 24.42 -2.20 -7.70
N GLU A 472 25.70 -2.56 -7.63
CA GLU A 472 26.66 -2.10 -6.62
C GLU A 472 26.87 -0.58 -6.68
N ASN A 473 26.68 0.02 -7.85
CA ASN A 473 26.91 1.44 -8.07
C ASN A 473 25.71 2.31 -7.68
N ILE A 474 24.57 1.72 -7.30
CA ILE A 474 23.39 2.50 -6.84
C ILE A 474 23.76 3.34 -5.62
N SER A 475 24.49 2.76 -4.66
CA SER A 475 24.87 3.45 -3.42
C SER A 475 25.89 4.58 -3.65
N LEU A 476 26.49 4.67 -4.84
CA LEU A 476 27.45 5.72 -5.21
C LEU A 476 26.77 6.97 -5.76
N LEU A 477 25.49 6.87 -6.18
CA LEU A 477 24.73 8.02 -6.64
C LEU A 477 24.30 8.89 -5.46
N LYS A 478 24.84 10.11 -5.42
CA LYS A 478 24.32 11.17 -4.56
C LYS A 478 22.98 11.67 -5.10
N LEU A 479 22.14 12.20 -4.21
CA LEU A 479 20.95 12.97 -4.58
C LEU A 479 21.30 14.00 -5.67
N GLN A 480 20.69 13.85 -6.83
CA GLN A 480 20.92 14.71 -8.00
C GLN A 480 19.94 15.88 -8.08
N TYR A 481 19.10 16.07 -7.05
CA TYR A 481 18.19 17.19 -6.94
C TYR A 481 18.37 17.88 -5.60
N HIS A 482 18.08 19.18 -5.59
CA HIS A 482 17.93 19.99 -4.39
C HIS A 482 16.89 21.07 -4.69
N PHE A 483 16.27 21.60 -3.64
CA PHE A 483 15.34 22.70 -3.78
C PHE A 483 16.12 24.02 -3.71
N GLU A 484 15.95 24.87 -4.72
CA GLU A 484 16.49 26.23 -4.74
C GLU A 484 15.38 27.25 -4.95
N LYS A 485 15.65 28.52 -4.64
CA LYS A 485 14.70 29.65 -4.84
C LYS A 485 13.35 29.43 -4.15
N ILE A 486 13.37 28.79 -2.98
CA ILE A 486 12.20 28.66 -2.11
C ILE A 486 11.79 30.08 -1.68
N LYS A 487 10.67 30.55 -2.20
CA LYS A 487 10.04 31.82 -1.81
C LYS A 487 8.71 31.50 -1.12
N PRO A 488 8.29 32.33 -0.16
CA PRO A 488 6.98 32.22 0.47
C PRO A 488 5.84 32.24 -0.55
#